data_AF-A0A856MCN4-F1
#
_entry.id   AF-A0A856MCN4-F1
#
_cell.length_a   1.000
_cell.length_b   1.000
_cell.length_c   1.000
_cell.angle_alpha   90.00
_cell.angle_beta   90.00
_cell.angle_gamma   90.00
#
_symmetry.space_group_name_H-M   'P 1'
#
loop_
_entity.id
_entity.type
_entity.pdbx_description
1 polymer ?
#
loop_
_entity_poly.entity_id
_entity_poly.type
_entity_poly.pdbx_seq_one_letter_code
_entity_poly.pdbx_strand_id
1 'polypeptide(L)'
;MLINPLRQLLSKAEAQSFQLLGEDLVLLSGAKLREAVAIYEAELARTVPSSIRPLFEHEQAAFLSEAHAWLKRFNQTIHTRIRGYLALGRLCNFEYPWPTIAVLGICEVLERITHARVYGLVGKVARHLVRYGELEDLASQIDDILLRTNRSIFADSVPTVLMALRCHNHRSRGADDLAEALLSGPLTPLMDEESRELCRGLYEALAVDEGQERFSQLVALTLRHFQREQAILTYHLEGTLSQSKESSLANRLMRISSVSAPVIESTSNGYQLVFKPYKLPTDFNLKEHEIRVNEFACAFIISVTSKISDYQVAVDYVVKRFGEKGEHAVVTF
;
A
#
# COMPACT_ATOMS: atom_id res chain seq x y z
N MET A 1 -17.30 9.13 -12.97
CA MET A 1 -15.82 9.08 -12.84
C MET A 1 -15.16 8.75 -14.17
N LEU A 2 -13.96 9.28 -14.43
CA LEU A 2 -13.16 9.02 -15.65
C LEU A 2 -12.88 7.53 -15.91
N ILE A 3 -12.89 6.70 -14.86
CA ILE A 3 -12.70 5.25 -14.93
C ILE A 3 -13.90 4.50 -15.53
N ASN A 4 -15.11 5.08 -15.51
CA ASN A 4 -16.34 4.36 -15.88
C ASN A 4 -16.41 4.03 -17.38
N PRO A 5 -16.06 4.93 -18.32
CA PRO A 5 -15.95 4.57 -19.73
C PRO A 5 -14.95 3.42 -19.97
N LEU A 6 -13.86 3.39 -19.21
CA LEU A 6 -12.86 2.32 -19.31
C LEU A 6 -13.41 0.98 -18.80
N ARG A 7 -14.08 0.98 -17.64
CA ARG A 7 -14.79 -0.18 -17.08
C ARG A 7 -15.81 -0.77 -18.05
N GLN A 8 -16.57 0.09 -18.73
CA GLN A 8 -17.53 -0.33 -19.75
C GLN A 8 -16.84 -0.98 -20.96
N LEU A 9 -15.76 -0.40 -21.47
CA LEU A 9 -15.01 -0.94 -22.60
C LEU A 9 -14.39 -2.31 -22.31
N LEU A 10 -13.96 -2.52 -21.06
CA LEU A 10 -13.39 -3.78 -20.61
C LEU A 10 -14.43 -4.81 -20.16
N SER A 11 -15.72 -4.47 -20.17
CA SER A 11 -16.80 -5.28 -19.58
C SER A 11 -16.53 -5.65 -18.10
N LYS A 12 -15.93 -4.72 -17.35
CA LYS A 12 -15.56 -4.87 -15.93
C LYS A 12 -16.17 -3.73 -15.10
N ALA A 13 -17.49 -3.74 -14.94
CA ALA A 13 -18.22 -2.67 -14.24
C ALA A 13 -17.72 -2.41 -12.81
N GLU A 14 -17.35 -3.47 -12.09
CA GLU A 14 -16.94 -3.43 -10.69
C GLU A 14 -15.41 -3.39 -10.48
N ALA A 15 -14.61 -3.21 -11.55
CA ALA A 15 -13.16 -3.23 -11.40
C ALA A 15 -12.66 -2.05 -10.57
N GLN A 16 -11.89 -2.33 -9.52
CA GLN A 16 -11.18 -1.32 -8.73
C GLN A 16 -10.06 -0.67 -9.56
N SER A 17 -9.61 0.53 -9.19
CA SER A 17 -8.63 1.29 -9.99
C SER A 17 -7.34 0.52 -10.24
N PHE A 18 -6.83 -0.19 -9.23
CA PHE A 18 -5.61 -1.00 -9.35
C PHE A 18 -5.75 -2.22 -10.27
N GLN A 19 -6.98 -2.64 -10.61
CA GLN A 19 -7.24 -3.77 -11.52
C GLN A 19 -7.24 -3.33 -12.99
N LEU A 20 -7.19 -2.02 -13.24
CA LEU A 20 -7.10 -1.44 -14.57
C LEU A 20 -5.64 -1.13 -14.89
N LEU A 21 -5.21 -1.57 -16.06
CA LEU A 21 -3.85 -1.38 -16.51
C LEU A 21 -3.71 -0.01 -17.17
N GLY A 22 -2.50 0.58 -17.07
CA GLY A 22 -2.22 1.82 -17.80
C GLY A 22 -2.36 1.63 -19.32
N GLU A 23 -2.06 0.43 -19.80
CA GLU A 23 -2.25 -0.01 -21.17
C GLU A 23 -3.73 0.02 -21.60
N ASP A 24 -4.68 -0.17 -20.68
CA ASP A 24 -6.10 -0.12 -21.02
C ASP A 24 -6.54 1.28 -21.47
N LEU A 25 -5.80 2.33 -21.10
CA LEU A 25 -6.06 3.71 -21.53
C LEU A 25 -6.00 3.87 -23.05
N VAL A 26 -5.32 2.98 -23.80
CA VAL A 26 -5.31 3.01 -25.27
C VAL A 26 -6.70 2.80 -25.88
N LEU A 27 -7.63 2.21 -25.12
CA LEU A 27 -9.02 1.99 -25.55
C LEU A 27 -9.85 3.28 -25.49
N LEU A 28 -9.41 4.29 -24.73
CA LEU A 28 -10.08 5.58 -24.63
C LEU A 28 -9.77 6.44 -25.87
N SER A 29 -10.52 6.22 -26.95
CA SER A 29 -10.36 6.94 -28.21
C SER A 29 -11.69 7.48 -28.76
N GLY A 30 -11.60 8.46 -29.67
CA GLY A 30 -12.74 8.97 -30.44
C GLY A 30 -13.92 9.39 -29.56
N ALA A 31 -15.06 8.71 -29.73
CA ALA A 31 -16.29 9.00 -28.99
C ALA A 31 -16.14 8.73 -27.48
N LYS A 32 -15.41 7.69 -27.08
CA LYS A 32 -15.24 7.30 -25.68
C LYS A 32 -14.37 8.29 -24.91
N LEU A 33 -13.38 8.88 -25.57
CA LEU A 33 -12.59 9.97 -24.99
C LEU A 33 -13.47 11.23 -24.74
N ARG A 34 -14.33 11.60 -25.70
CA ARG A 34 -15.27 12.71 -25.51
C ARG A 34 -16.29 12.45 -24.41
N GLU A 35 -16.76 11.21 -24.28
CA GLU A 35 -17.63 10.78 -23.20
C GLU A 35 -16.93 10.90 -21.83
N ALA A 36 -15.68 10.47 -21.73
CA ALA A 36 -14.88 10.62 -20.51
C ALA A 36 -14.70 12.10 -20.10
N VAL A 37 -14.41 12.98 -21.07
CA VAL A 37 -14.33 14.43 -20.84
C VAL A 37 -15.68 14.98 -20.35
N ALA A 38 -16.79 14.63 -21.01
CA ALA A 38 -18.12 15.09 -20.61
C ALA A 38 -18.48 14.64 -19.17
N ILE A 39 -18.11 13.41 -18.80
CA ILE A 39 -18.30 12.89 -17.43
C ILE A 39 -17.46 13.68 -16.42
N TYR A 40 -16.21 14.00 -16.76
CA TYR A 40 -15.35 14.81 -15.89
C TYR A 40 -15.91 16.21 -15.68
N GLU A 41 -16.28 16.91 -16.77
CA GLU A 41 -16.85 18.26 -16.72
C GLU A 41 -18.16 18.31 -15.94
N ALA A 42 -19.05 17.33 -16.15
CA ALA A 42 -20.30 17.25 -15.41
C ALA A 42 -20.07 17.04 -13.90
N GLU A 43 -19.10 16.18 -13.55
CA GLU A 43 -18.72 15.95 -12.16
C GLU A 43 -18.10 17.20 -11.54
N LEU A 44 -17.17 17.86 -12.24
CA LEU A 44 -16.52 19.09 -11.80
C LEU A 44 -17.56 20.19 -11.55
N ALA A 45 -18.51 20.34 -12.46
CA ALA A 45 -19.58 21.31 -12.34
C ALA A 45 -20.49 21.04 -11.13
N ARG A 46 -20.71 19.76 -10.81
CA ARG A 46 -21.57 19.29 -9.73
C ARG A 46 -20.91 19.40 -8.35
N THR A 47 -19.62 19.11 -8.24
CA THR A 47 -18.93 18.95 -6.94
C THR A 47 -18.03 20.12 -6.58
N VAL A 48 -17.60 20.94 -7.54
CA VAL A 48 -16.68 22.05 -7.30
C VAL A 48 -17.34 23.40 -7.62
N PRO A 49 -17.50 24.32 -6.64
CA PRO A 49 -18.01 25.67 -6.85
C PRO A 49 -17.21 26.43 -7.92
N SER A 50 -17.91 27.17 -8.80
CA SER A 50 -17.29 27.88 -9.92
C SER A 50 -16.20 28.88 -9.51
N SER A 51 -16.33 29.49 -8.33
CA SER A 51 -15.36 30.43 -7.78
C SER A 51 -14.00 29.80 -7.46
N ILE A 52 -13.94 28.50 -7.16
CA ILE A 52 -12.71 27.81 -6.76
C ILE A 52 -12.20 26.81 -7.81
N ARG A 53 -12.94 26.59 -8.90
CA ARG A 53 -12.52 25.68 -10.00
C ARG A 53 -11.12 25.96 -10.54
N PRO A 54 -10.71 27.22 -10.82
CA PRO A 54 -9.36 27.48 -11.32
C PRO A 54 -8.27 27.06 -10.33
N LEU A 55 -8.52 27.24 -9.03
CA LEU A 55 -7.59 26.81 -7.97
C LEU A 55 -7.58 25.28 -7.84
N PHE A 56 -8.75 24.64 -7.88
CA PHE A 56 -8.88 23.18 -7.87
C PHE A 56 -8.11 22.54 -9.04
N GLU A 57 -8.29 23.04 -10.27
CA GLU A 57 -7.61 22.51 -11.46
C GLU A 57 -6.09 22.67 -11.35
N HIS A 58 -5.63 23.84 -10.89
CA HIS A 58 -4.22 24.09 -10.65
C HIS A 58 -3.62 23.14 -9.62
N GLU A 59 -4.27 22.98 -8.46
CA GLU A 59 -3.83 22.08 -7.39
C GLU A 59 -3.87 20.62 -7.80
N GLN A 60 -4.90 20.20 -8.55
CA GLN A 60 -5.01 18.83 -9.06
C GLN A 60 -3.87 18.54 -10.06
N ALA A 61 -3.54 19.48 -10.95
CA ALA A 61 -2.41 19.33 -11.87
C ALA A 61 -1.05 19.30 -11.15
N ALA A 62 -0.87 20.14 -10.12
CA ALA A 62 0.33 20.15 -9.29
C ALA A 62 0.49 18.82 -8.53
N PHE A 63 -0.59 18.32 -7.91
CA PHE A 63 -0.63 17.02 -7.25
C PHE A 63 -0.27 15.89 -8.21
N LEU A 64 -0.88 15.83 -9.39
CA LEU A 64 -0.62 14.77 -10.37
C LEU A 64 0.85 14.75 -10.80
N SER A 65 1.44 15.94 -11.00
CA SER A 65 2.86 16.08 -11.34
C SER A 65 3.76 15.60 -10.20
N GLU A 66 3.43 15.94 -8.96
CA GLU A 66 4.14 15.49 -7.76
C GLU A 66 4.04 13.96 -7.59
N ALA A 67 2.83 13.39 -7.63
CA ALA A 67 2.60 11.97 -7.49
C ALA A 67 3.35 11.18 -8.57
N HIS A 68 3.31 11.63 -9.82
CA HIS A 68 4.08 11.03 -10.91
C HIS A 68 5.59 11.09 -10.66
N ALA A 69 6.13 12.25 -10.25
CA ALA A 69 7.54 12.38 -9.93
C ALA A 69 7.96 11.46 -8.77
N TRP A 70 7.11 11.32 -7.75
CA TRP A 70 7.32 10.43 -6.61
C TRP A 70 7.38 8.97 -7.04
N LEU A 71 6.38 8.51 -7.80
CA LEU A 71 6.31 7.14 -8.30
C LEU A 71 7.50 6.83 -9.22
N LYS A 72 7.86 7.75 -10.13
CA LYS A 72 9.02 7.59 -11.01
C LYS A 72 10.33 7.47 -10.25
N ARG A 73 10.47 8.21 -9.14
CA ARG A 73 11.67 8.20 -8.29
C ARG A 73 11.77 6.96 -7.41
N PHE A 74 10.66 6.55 -6.79
CA PHE A 74 10.69 5.57 -5.70
C PHE A 74 10.13 4.19 -6.08
N ASN A 75 9.27 4.07 -7.09
CA ASN A 75 8.64 2.79 -7.45
C ASN A 75 9.46 1.94 -8.46
N GLN A 76 10.78 1.87 -8.29
CA GLN A 76 11.68 1.16 -9.21
C GLN A 76 12.15 -0.20 -8.64
N THR A 77 12.61 -0.20 -7.39
CA THR A 77 13.11 -1.38 -6.68
C THR A 77 12.52 -1.40 -5.27
N ILE A 78 12.64 -2.53 -4.56
CA ILE A 78 12.25 -2.60 -3.15
C ILE A 78 12.96 -1.51 -2.32
N HIS A 79 14.27 -1.33 -2.50
CA HIS A 79 15.04 -0.35 -1.73
C HIS A 79 14.63 1.10 -2.03
N THR A 80 14.31 1.43 -3.29
CA THR A 80 13.79 2.76 -3.61
C THR A 80 12.39 2.96 -3.02
N ARG A 81 11.56 1.91 -2.95
CA ARG A 81 10.25 1.99 -2.29
C ARG A 81 10.35 2.19 -0.80
N ILE A 82 11.25 1.49 -0.10
CA ILE A 82 11.55 1.74 1.33
C ILE A 82 11.92 3.22 1.53
N ARG A 83 12.80 3.78 0.69
CA ARG A 83 13.13 5.22 0.75
C ARG A 83 11.92 6.12 0.50
N GLY A 84 11.01 5.71 -0.38
CA GLY A 84 9.75 6.40 -0.62
C GLY A 84 8.82 6.37 0.60
N TYR A 85 8.66 5.23 1.26
CA TYR A 85 7.88 5.13 2.50
C TYR A 85 8.49 5.94 3.63
N LEU A 86 9.82 5.95 3.77
CA LEU A 86 10.51 6.82 4.73
C LEU A 86 10.28 8.30 4.43
N ALA A 87 10.40 8.71 3.17
CA ALA A 87 10.15 10.09 2.76
C ALA A 87 8.69 10.48 3.04
N LEU A 88 7.74 9.57 2.83
CA LEU A 88 6.33 9.80 3.14
C LEU A 88 6.07 9.86 4.65
N GLY A 89 6.72 8.99 5.44
CA GLY A 89 6.71 9.06 6.89
C GLY A 89 7.19 10.42 7.38
N ARG A 90 8.31 10.93 6.86
CA ARG A 90 8.80 12.28 7.19
C ARG A 90 7.81 13.39 6.81
N LEU A 91 7.11 13.28 5.68
CA LEU A 91 6.11 14.27 5.26
C LEU A 91 4.93 14.38 6.26
N CYS A 92 4.61 13.30 6.96
CA CYS A 92 3.56 13.29 7.98
C CYS A 92 4.11 13.15 9.40
N ASN A 93 5.39 13.47 9.65
CA ASN A 93 6.07 13.33 10.94
C ASN A 93 5.94 11.92 11.58
N PHE A 94 5.76 10.89 10.75
CA PHE A 94 5.45 9.52 11.15
C PHE A 94 4.16 9.40 11.98
N GLU A 95 3.24 10.37 11.93
CA GLU A 95 1.94 10.27 12.63
C GLU A 95 1.08 9.16 12.05
N TYR A 96 1.08 8.99 10.72
CA TYR A 96 0.31 7.92 10.07
C TYR A 96 1.08 6.59 10.12
N PRO A 97 0.56 5.50 10.74
CA PRO A 97 1.31 4.26 10.91
C PRO A 97 1.69 3.53 9.62
N TRP A 98 0.85 3.65 8.59
CA TRP A 98 0.93 2.85 7.37
C TRP A 98 2.31 2.81 6.68
N PRO A 99 3.06 3.91 6.44
CA PRO A 99 4.37 3.84 5.79
C PRO A 99 5.39 3.01 6.59
N THR A 100 5.36 3.11 7.92
CA THR A 100 6.22 2.31 8.81
C THR A 100 5.86 0.83 8.70
N ILE A 101 4.56 0.50 8.77
CA ILE A 101 4.08 -0.88 8.60
C ILE A 101 4.47 -1.45 7.23
N ALA A 102 4.34 -0.66 6.16
CA ALA A 102 4.73 -1.10 4.82
C ALA A 102 6.22 -1.46 4.74
N VAL A 103 7.10 -0.71 5.40
CA VAL A 103 8.54 -1.04 5.50
C VAL A 103 8.76 -2.33 6.30
N LEU A 104 8.04 -2.54 7.40
CA LEU A 104 8.13 -3.78 8.18
C LEU A 104 7.64 -5.00 7.39
N GLY A 105 6.55 -4.87 6.65
CA GLY A 105 6.06 -5.91 5.74
C GLY A 105 7.07 -6.25 4.64
N ILE A 106 7.76 -5.24 4.09
CA ILE A 106 8.87 -5.45 3.14
C ILE A 106 10.03 -6.21 3.80
N CYS A 107 10.34 -5.97 5.07
CA CYS A 107 11.39 -6.71 5.77
C CYS A 107 11.09 -8.21 5.79
N GLU A 108 9.82 -8.59 6.04
CA GLU A 108 9.40 -9.99 6.00
C GLU A 108 9.54 -10.60 4.60
N VAL A 109 9.10 -9.86 3.56
CA VAL A 109 9.26 -10.29 2.17
C VAL A 109 10.75 -10.50 1.84
N LEU A 110 11.63 -9.60 2.27
CA LEU A 110 13.08 -9.73 2.04
C LEU A 110 13.69 -10.92 2.81
N GLU A 111 13.24 -11.18 4.04
CA GLU A 111 13.65 -12.37 4.80
C GLU A 111 13.22 -13.64 4.07
N ARG A 112 11.98 -13.72 3.58
CA ARG A 112 11.49 -14.86 2.80
C ARG A 112 12.26 -15.08 1.51
N ILE A 113 12.51 -14.02 0.74
CA ILE A 113 13.32 -14.09 -0.48
C ILE A 113 14.72 -14.62 -0.15
N THR A 114 15.31 -14.14 0.94
CA THR A 114 16.63 -14.60 1.39
C THR A 114 16.62 -16.07 1.80
N HIS A 115 15.63 -16.50 2.58
CA HIS A 115 15.45 -17.90 2.96
C HIS A 115 15.21 -18.81 1.74
N ALA A 116 14.33 -18.42 0.82
CA ALA A 116 14.08 -19.16 -0.43
C ALA A 116 15.36 -19.32 -1.26
N ARG A 117 16.18 -18.27 -1.37
CA ARG A 117 17.49 -18.32 -2.05
C ARG A 117 18.51 -19.19 -1.33
N VAL A 118 18.52 -19.20 0.00
CA VAL A 118 19.38 -20.09 0.82
C VAL A 118 18.98 -21.56 0.65
N TYR A 119 17.69 -21.87 0.55
CA TYR A 119 17.22 -23.22 0.21
C TYR A 119 17.47 -23.59 -1.26
N GLY A 120 17.60 -22.60 -2.16
CA GLY A 120 18.17 -22.74 -3.50
C GLY A 120 19.70 -22.94 -3.55
N LEU A 121 20.40 -22.86 -2.41
CA LEU A 121 21.87 -22.90 -2.31
C LEU A 121 22.45 -24.19 -1.69
N VAL A 122 21.62 -25.14 -1.26
CA VAL A 122 21.99 -26.57 -1.36
C VAL A 122 21.82 -27.06 -2.81
N GLY A 123 21.28 -26.21 -3.70
CA GLY A 123 20.96 -26.49 -5.09
C GLY A 123 22.14 -26.66 -6.05
N LYS A 124 23.41 -26.47 -5.64
CA LYS A 124 24.56 -26.93 -6.45
C LYS A 124 24.97 -28.38 -6.13
N VAL A 125 24.81 -28.82 -4.89
CA VAL A 125 25.12 -30.19 -4.45
C VAL A 125 23.93 -31.12 -4.67
N ALA A 126 22.69 -30.63 -4.54
CA ALA A 126 21.47 -31.41 -4.74
C ALA A 126 21.00 -31.55 -6.20
N ARG A 127 21.50 -30.71 -7.13
CA ARG A 127 21.14 -30.74 -8.56
C ARG A 127 21.50 -32.07 -9.24
N HIS A 128 22.45 -32.81 -8.68
CA HIS A 128 22.89 -34.10 -9.23
C HIS A 128 22.08 -35.30 -8.71
N LEU A 129 21.17 -35.11 -7.73
CA LEU A 129 20.53 -36.24 -7.05
C LEU A 129 19.01 -36.34 -7.24
N VAL A 130 18.26 -35.27 -7.55
CA VAL A 130 16.80 -35.35 -7.83
C VAL A 130 16.34 -34.22 -8.77
N ARG A 131 15.33 -34.49 -9.62
CA ARG A 131 14.62 -33.54 -10.50
C ARG A 131 13.96 -32.40 -9.68
N TYR A 132 14.59 -31.23 -9.62
CA TYR A 132 14.16 -30.08 -8.79
C TYR A 132 13.85 -28.76 -9.56
N GLY A 133 13.74 -28.78 -10.90
CA GLY A 133 13.42 -27.57 -11.68
C GLY A 133 12.10 -26.89 -11.26
N GLU A 134 11.13 -27.69 -10.82
CA GLU A 134 9.83 -27.20 -10.35
C GLU A 134 9.90 -26.35 -9.07
N LEU A 135 10.91 -26.52 -8.21
CA LEU A 135 11.08 -25.67 -7.02
C LEU A 135 11.69 -24.31 -7.33
N GLU A 136 12.57 -24.24 -8.34
CA GLU A 136 13.21 -23.00 -8.77
C GLU A 136 12.23 -22.09 -9.54
N ASP A 137 11.42 -22.69 -10.42
CA ASP A 137 10.33 -21.99 -11.12
C ASP A 137 9.30 -21.42 -10.13
N LEU A 138 9.01 -22.19 -9.09
CA LEU A 138 8.04 -21.85 -8.06
C LEU A 138 8.54 -20.74 -7.12
N ALA A 139 9.80 -20.80 -6.69
CA ALA A 139 10.42 -19.71 -5.93
C ALA A 139 10.43 -18.41 -6.76
N SER A 140 10.72 -18.52 -8.07
CA SER A 140 10.70 -17.39 -8.99
C SER A 140 9.30 -16.79 -9.17
N GLN A 141 8.26 -17.62 -9.23
CA GLN A 141 6.86 -17.16 -9.30
C GLN A 141 6.41 -16.42 -8.04
N ILE A 142 6.80 -16.91 -6.85
CA ILE A 142 6.50 -16.22 -5.58
C ILE A 142 7.20 -14.86 -5.52
N ASP A 143 8.50 -14.83 -5.83
CA ASP A 143 9.28 -13.60 -5.86
C ASP A 143 8.63 -12.57 -6.80
N ASP A 144 8.19 -13.01 -7.99
CA ASP A 144 7.52 -12.15 -8.97
C ASP A 144 6.15 -11.64 -8.46
N ILE A 145 5.32 -12.49 -7.86
CA ILE A 145 4.04 -12.07 -7.26
C ILE A 145 4.28 -11.02 -6.16
N LEU A 146 5.22 -11.26 -5.26
CA LEU A 146 5.52 -10.35 -4.15
C LEU A 146 6.08 -9.02 -4.64
N LEU A 147 6.98 -9.06 -5.64
CA LEU A 147 7.57 -7.86 -6.24
C LEU A 147 6.54 -7.02 -7.00
N ARG A 148 5.66 -7.66 -7.79
CA ARG A 148 4.57 -6.96 -8.50
C ARG A 148 3.55 -6.41 -7.52
N THR A 149 3.17 -7.18 -6.50
CA THR A 149 2.24 -6.72 -5.45
C THR A 149 2.78 -5.50 -4.72
N ASN A 150 4.04 -5.55 -4.27
CA ASN A 150 4.65 -4.42 -3.59
C ASN A 150 4.77 -3.18 -4.50
N ARG A 151 5.03 -3.38 -5.80
CA ARG A 151 5.02 -2.29 -6.79
C ARG A 151 3.63 -1.67 -6.96
N SER A 152 2.58 -2.49 -7.05
CA SER A 152 1.20 -2.02 -7.26
C SER A 152 0.63 -1.36 -6.00
N ILE A 153 0.86 -1.93 -4.81
CA ILE A 153 0.55 -1.29 -3.54
C ILE A 153 1.18 0.11 -3.48
N PHE A 154 2.48 0.22 -3.76
CA PHE A 154 3.15 1.51 -3.75
C PHE A 154 2.53 2.50 -4.77
N ALA A 155 2.17 2.03 -5.96
CA ALA A 155 1.58 2.85 -7.01
C ALA A 155 0.16 3.34 -6.67
N ASP A 156 -0.62 2.52 -5.96
CA ASP A 156 -2.01 2.80 -5.59
C ASP A 156 -2.11 3.67 -4.31
N SER A 157 -1.39 3.25 -3.27
CA SER A 157 -1.51 3.83 -1.94
C SER A 157 -0.82 5.18 -1.78
N VAL A 158 0.36 5.37 -2.39
CA VAL A 158 1.14 6.60 -2.18
C VAL A 158 0.44 7.85 -2.71
N PRO A 159 -0.13 7.88 -3.94
CA PRO A 159 -0.90 9.04 -4.40
C PRO A 159 -2.07 9.37 -3.48
N THR A 160 -2.75 8.35 -2.92
CA THR A 160 -3.85 8.52 -1.98
C THR A 160 -3.40 9.25 -0.71
N VAL A 161 -2.29 8.83 -0.12
CA VAL A 161 -1.73 9.47 1.08
C VAL A 161 -1.22 10.89 0.78
N LEU A 162 -0.52 11.08 -0.34
CA LEU A 162 -0.04 12.41 -0.75
C LEU A 162 -1.20 13.41 -0.94
N MET A 163 -2.32 12.96 -1.53
CA MET A 163 -3.51 13.81 -1.68
C MET A 163 -4.07 14.22 -0.32
N ALA A 164 -4.20 13.28 0.61
CA ALA A 164 -4.73 13.55 1.95
C ALA A 164 -3.85 14.55 2.71
N LEU A 165 -2.53 14.37 2.68
CA LEU A 165 -1.57 15.29 3.30
C LEU A 165 -1.63 16.68 2.68
N ARG A 166 -1.81 16.76 1.35
CA ARG A 166 -2.00 18.03 0.65
C ARG A 166 -3.30 18.73 1.10
N CYS A 167 -4.41 18.00 1.19
CA CYS A 167 -5.69 18.55 1.67
C CYS A 167 -5.56 19.01 3.13
N HIS A 168 -4.93 18.22 3.98
CA HIS A 168 -4.66 18.57 5.38
C HIS A 168 -3.84 19.86 5.50
N ASN A 169 -2.82 20.02 4.65
CA ASN A 169 -1.98 21.22 4.62
C ASN A 169 -2.75 22.46 4.14
N HIS A 170 -3.64 22.32 3.16
CA HIS A 170 -4.53 23.40 2.75
C HIS A 170 -5.46 23.83 3.89
N ARG A 171 -6.07 22.88 4.61
CA ARG A 171 -6.86 23.18 5.82
C ARG A 171 -6.04 23.93 6.87
N SER A 172 -4.83 23.46 7.19
CA SER A 172 -4.01 24.11 8.23
C SER A 172 -3.58 25.55 7.86
N ARG A 173 -3.71 25.93 6.58
CA ARG A 173 -3.51 27.30 6.07
C ARG A 173 -4.80 28.10 5.89
N GLY A 174 -5.95 27.56 6.33
CA GLY A 174 -7.26 28.20 6.22
C GLY A 174 -7.90 28.13 4.83
N ALA A 175 -7.46 27.18 3.99
CA ALA A 175 -8.02 26.93 2.66
C ALA A 175 -8.96 25.70 2.66
N ASP A 176 -9.88 25.66 3.63
CA ASP A 176 -10.82 24.55 3.85
C ASP A 176 -11.68 24.26 2.62
N ASP A 177 -12.20 25.29 1.95
CA ASP A 177 -13.03 25.15 0.74
C ASP A 177 -12.27 24.42 -0.39
N LEU A 178 -10.97 24.70 -0.52
CA LEU A 178 -10.12 24.06 -1.52
C LEU A 178 -9.79 22.62 -1.13
N ALA A 179 -9.52 22.35 0.16
CA ALA A 179 -9.31 21.00 0.66
C ALA A 179 -10.56 20.12 0.42
N GLU A 180 -11.76 20.63 0.77
CA GLU A 180 -13.01 19.90 0.55
C GLU A 180 -13.30 19.70 -0.95
N ALA A 181 -13.00 20.69 -1.78
CA ALA A 181 -13.11 20.55 -3.23
C ALA A 181 -12.19 19.47 -3.79
N LEU A 182 -10.95 19.35 -3.29
CA LEU A 182 -10.01 18.29 -3.68
C LEU A 182 -10.49 16.89 -3.24
N LEU A 183 -11.15 16.79 -2.08
CA LEU A 183 -11.70 15.54 -1.54
C LEU A 183 -13.03 15.12 -2.19
N SER A 184 -13.84 16.09 -2.62
CA SER A 184 -15.15 15.88 -3.27
C SER A 184 -15.09 15.83 -4.80
N GLY A 185 -14.06 16.46 -5.37
CA GLY A 185 -13.94 16.71 -6.80
C GLY A 185 -13.79 15.45 -7.65
N PRO A 186 -13.78 15.60 -8.98
CA PRO A 186 -13.53 14.49 -9.89
C PRO A 186 -12.23 13.77 -9.57
N LEU A 187 -12.31 12.44 -9.41
CA LEU A 187 -11.14 11.60 -9.20
C LEU A 187 -10.32 11.44 -10.49
N THR A 188 -9.01 11.33 -10.29
CA THR A 188 -8.06 11.00 -11.35
C THR A 188 -8.22 9.53 -11.75
N PRO A 189 -7.78 9.10 -12.97
CA PRO A 189 -7.93 7.70 -13.40
C PRO A 189 -7.23 6.67 -12.49
N LEU A 190 -6.28 7.10 -11.66
CA LEU A 190 -5.54 6.24 -10.74
C LEU A 190 -6.26 6.03 -9.40
N MET A 191 -7.32 6.80 -9.13
CA MET A 191 -8.05 6.77 -7.86
C MET A 191 -9.49 6.34 -8.08
N ASP A 192 -9.99 5.52 -7.17
CA ASP A 192 -11.40 5.17 -7.08
C ASP A 192 -12.03 5.70 -5.78
N GLU A 193 -13.30 5.39 -5.56
CA GLU A 193 -14.03 5.86 -4.37
C GLU A 193 -13.40 5.34 -3.07
N GLU A 194 -12.85 4.13 -3.07
CA GLU A 194 -12.13 3.62 -1.90
C GLU A 194 -10.84 4.44 -1.66
N SER A 195 -10.12 4.86 -2.72
CA SER A 195 -9.03 5.84 -2.57
C SER A 195 -9.53 7.16 -1.97
N ARG A 196 -10.70 7.66 -2.40
CA ARG A 196 -11.29 8.90 -1.85
C ARG A 196 -11.62 8.75 -0.37
N GLU A 197 -12.23 7.63 0.02
CA GLU A 197 -12.60 7.36 1.41
C GLU A 197 -11.36 7.23 2.32
N LEU A 198 -10.31 6.55 1.85
CA LEU A 198 -9.02 6.52 2.56
C LEU A 198 -8.40 7.92 2.69
N CYS A 199 -8.46 8.72 1.62
CA CYS A 199 -7.97 10.09 1.61
C CYS A 199 -8.71 10.97 2.63
N ARG A 200 -10.04 10.91 2.64
CA ARG A 200 -10.90 11.62 3.61
C ARG A 200 -10.63 11.16 5.03
N GLY A 201 -10.60 9.86 5.28
CA GLY A 201 -10.31 9.32 6.61
C GLY A 201 -8.96 9.79 7.15
N LEU A 202 -7.93 9.88 6.31
CA LEU A 202 -6.62 10.41 6.73
C LEU A 202 -6.68 11.92 7.01
N TYR A 203 -7.34 12.68 6.13
CA TYR A 203 -7.56 14.11 6.32
C TYR A 203 -8.29 14.44 7.63
N GLU A 204 -9.32 13.68 7.96
CA GLU A 204 -10.12 13.81 9.17
C GLU A 204 -9.34 13.36 10.41
N ALA A 205 -8.71 12.18 10.38
CA ALA A 205 -7.93 11.68 11.51
C ALA A 205 -6.78 12.61 11.89
N LEU A 206 -6.06 13.18 10.91
CA LEU A 206 -5.00 14.18 11.16
C LEU A 206 -5.54 15.50 11.75
N ALA A 207 -6.86 15.73 11.74
CA ALA A 207 -7.48 16.91 12.36
C ALA A 207 -7.70 16.79 13.87
N VAL A 208 -7.64 15.56 14.40
CA VAL A 208 -8.03 15.28 15.78
C VAL A 208 -7.00 15.85 16.74
N ASP A 209 -7.40 16.76 17.63
CA ASP A 209 -6.45 17.43 18.54
C ASP A 209 -5.92 16.49 19.65
N GLU A 210 -6.72 15.53 20.10
CA GLU A 210 -6.35 14.62 21.20
C GLU A 210 -5.45 13.49 20.67
N GLY A 211 -4.20 13.44 21.12
CA GLY A 211 -3.19 12.56 20.52
C GLY A 211 -3.51 11.07 20.59
N GLN A 212 -4.14 10.60 21.67
CA GLN A 212 -4.50 9.18 21.80
C GLN A 212 -5.66 8.81 20.88
N GLU A 213 -6.69 9.65 20.77
CA GLU A 213 -7.76 9.51 19.80
C GLU A 213 -7.24 9.59 18.37
N ARG A 214 -6.39 10.58 18.04
CA ARG A 214 -5.74 10.70 16.72
C ARG A 214 -5.03 9.42 16.35
N PHE A 215 -4.17 8.91 17.25
CA PHE A 215 -3.44 7.67 17.01
C PHE A 215 -4.40 6.49 16.77
N SER A 216 -5.44 6.35 17.60
CA SER A 216 -6.43 5.27 17.45
C SER A 216 -7.14 5.33 16.08
N GLN A 217 -7.55 6.52 15.64
CA GLN A 217 -8.18 6.71 14.33
C GLN A 217 -7.21 6.40 13.18
N LEU A 218 -5.95 6.83 13.27
CA LEU A 218 -4.92 6.54 12.26
C LEU A 218 -4.56 5.05 12.19
N VAL A 219 -4.59 4.33 13.32
CA VAL A 219 -4.44 2.87 13.36
C VAL A 219 -5.63 2.18 12.70
N ALA A 220 -6.86 2.58 13.02
CA ALA A 220 -8.07 2.05 12.37
C ALA A 220 -8.04 2.29 10.85
N LEU A 221 -7.60 3.47 10.42
CA LEU A 221 -7.42 3.77 9.00
C LEU A 221 -6.31 2.93 8.36
N THR A 222 -5.23 2.65 9.09
CA THR A 222 -4.15 1.77 8.61
C THR A 222 -4.66 0.35 8.35
N LEU A 223 -5.57 -0.16 9.19
CA LEU A 223 -6.22 -1.47 8.98
C LEU A 223 -7.08 -1.47 7.71
N ARG A 224 -7.88 -0.42 7.49
CA ARG A 224 -8.67 -0.27 6.26
C ARG A 224 -7.78 -0.19 5.02
N HIS A 225 -6.72 0.61 5.09
CA HIS A 225 -5.75 0.73 4.01
C HIS A 225 -5.10 -0.62 3.71
N PHE A 226 -4.72 -1.37 4.75
CA PHE A 226 -4.16 -2.71 4.62
C PHE A 226 -5.13 -3.69 3.96
N GLN A 227 -6.43 -3.63 4.24
CA GLN A 227 -7.42 -4.44 3.55
C GLN A 227 -7.40 -4.20 2.03
N ARG A 228 -7.28 -2.94 1.59
CA ARG A 228 -7.12 -2.59 0.18
C ARG A 228 -5.84 -3.17 -0.42
N GLU A 229 -4.72 -3.12 0.30
CA GLU A 229 -3.46 -3.75 -0.13
C GLU A 229 -3.60 -5.26 -0.30
N GLN A 230 -4.33 -5.91 0.62
CA GLN A 230 -4.61 -7.33 0.52
C GLN A 230 -5.50 -7.65 -0.68
N ALA A 231 -6.37 -6.74 -1.13
CA ALA A 231 -7.15 -6.93 -2.36
C ALA A 231 -6.24 -6.90 -3.61
N ILE A 232 -5.23 -6.02 -3.63
CA ILE A 232 -4.19 -6.00 -4.67
C ILE A 232 -3.42 -7.33 -4.71
N LEU A 233 -3.07 -7.88 -3.53
CA LEU A 233 -2.45 -9.21 -3.45
C LEU A 233 -3.37 -10.31 -3.98
N THR A 234 -4.66 -10.32 -3.60
CA THR A 234 -5.65 -11.29 -4.13
C THR A 234 -5.64 -11.26 -5.66
N TYR A 235 -5.73 -10.07 -6.25
CA TYR A 235 -5.78 -9.90 -7.69
C TYR A 235 -4.56 -10.49 -8.40
N HIS A 236 -3.35 -10.24 -7.89
CA HIS A 236 -2.13 -10.83 -8.47
C HIS A 236 -2.01 -12.34 -8.24
N LEU A 237 -2.48 -12.85 -7.09
CA LEU A 237 -2.53 -14.28 -6.83
C LEU A 237 -3.45 -14.98 -7.83
N GLU A 238 -4.65 -14.47 -8.05
CA GLU A 238 -5.62 -15.02 -9.02
C GLU A 238 -5.09 -14.99 -10.45
N GLY A 239 -4.49 -13.88 -10.88
CA GLY A 239 -3.91 -13.75 -12.22
C GLY A 239 -2.75 -14.72 -12.48
N THR A 240 -2.00 -15.08 -11.45
CA THR A 240 -0.85 -16.01 -11.56
C THR A 240 -1.30 -17.47 -11.45
N LEU A 241 -2.21 -17.78 -10.53
CA LEU A 241 -2.67 -19.15 -10.26
C LEU A 241 -3.61 -19.70 -11.34
N SER A 242 -4.34 -18.83 -12.04
CA SER A 242 -5.18 -19.22 -13.18
C SER A 242 -4.35 -19.69 -14.40
N GLN A 243 -3.07 -19.31 -14.47
CA GLN A 243 -2.15 -19.71 -15.55
C GLN A 243 -1.36 -20.98 -15.22
N SER A 244 -1.22 -21.34 -13.94
CA SER A 244 -0.56 -22.58 -13.52
C SER A 244 -1.59 -23.71 -13.42
N LYS A 245 -1.51 -24.71 -14.31
CA LYS A 245 -2.21 -25.99 -14.11
C LYS A 245 -1.94 -26.50 -12.70
N GLU A 246 -3.00 -26.88 -11.97
CA GLU A 246 -3.04 -27.36 -10.58
C GLU A 246 -1.77 -28.13 -10.15
N SER A 247 -0.72 -27.42 -9.76
CA SER A 247 0.48 -28.06 -9.22
C SER A 247 0.24 -28.27 -7.73
N SER A 248 0.40 -29.50 -7.26
CA SER A 248 0.34 -29.86 -5.84
C SER A 248 1.34 -29.05 -5.00
N LEU A 249 2.39 -28.53 -5.64
CA LEU A 249 3.39 -27.61 -5.11
C LEU A 249 2.85 -26.19 -4.86
N ALA A 250 2.07 -25.62 -5.77
CA ALA A 250 1.39 -24.34 -5.55
C ALA A 250 0.42 -24.42 -4.36
N ASN A 251 -0.34 -25.51 -4.25
CA ASN A 251 -1.23 -25.76 -3.10
C ASN A 251 -0.48 -25.98 -1.77
N ARG A 252 0.76 -26.51 -1.81
CA ARG A 252 1.62 -26.64 -0.62
C ARG A 252 2.20 -25.31 -0.16
N LEU A 253 2.44 -24.37 -1.05
CA LEU A 253 2.94 -23.03 -0.71
C LEU A 253 1.86 -22.11 -0.15
N MET A 254 0.60 -22.32 -0.53
CA MET A 254 -0.52 -21.60 0.10
C MET A 254 -0.71 -21.99 1.58
N ARG A 255 -0.07 -23.08 2.04
CA ARG A 255 -0.07 -23.57 3.42
C ARG A 255 1.16 -23.05 4.18
N ILE A 256 1.27 -21.74 4.31
CA ILE A 256 2.21 -21.12 5.25
C ILE A 256 1.69 -21.34 6.67
N SER A 257 2.53 -21.89 7.55
CA SER A 257 2.17 -22.12 8.96
C SER A 257 2.63 -20.98 9.87
N SER A 258 3.49 -20.09 9.38
CA SER A 258 3.96 -18.91 10.11
C SER A 258 4.51 -17.81 9.20
N VAL A 259 4.56 -16.60 9.76
CA VAL A 259 5.22 -15.40 9.19
C VAL A 259 6.22 -14.82 10.18
N SER A 260 7.24 -14.14 9.67
CA SER A 260 8.21 -13.41 10.51
C SER A 260 7.58 -12.05 10.85
N ALA A 261 6.96 -11.93 12.02
CA ALA A 261 6.19 -10.77 12.41
C ALA A 261 7.01 -9.84 13.31
N PRO A 262 6.88 -8.50 13.18
CA PRO A 262 7.48 -7.57 14.12
C PRO A 262 6.81 -7.68 15.49
N VAL A 263 7.62 -7.69 16.55
CA VAL A 263 7.19 -7.74 17.95
C VAL A 263 8.04 -6.78 18.77
N ILE A 264 7.41 -6.05 19.69
CA ILE A 264 8.11 -5.18 20.64
C ILE A 264 8.46 -5.99 21.90
N GLU A 265 9.76 -6.03 22.22
CA GLU A 265 10.28 -6.78 23.36
C GLU A 265 10.99 -5.90 24.37
N SER A 266 10.73 -6.19 25.65
CA SER A 266 11.48 -5.61 26.75
C SER A 266 12.85 -6.29 26.87
N THR A 267 13.91 -5.48 26.93
CA THR A 267 15.28 -5.90 27.16
C THR A 267 15.88 -5.13 28.33
N SER A 268 17.10 -5.49 28.75
CA SER A 268 17.85 -4.72 29.75
C SER A 268 18.16 -3.27 29.31
N ASN A 269 18.10 -2.98 28.01
CA ASN A 269 18.38 -1.66 27.43
C ASN A 269 17.11 -0.93 26.98
N GLY A 270 15.93 -1.34 27.50
CA GLY A 270 14.63 -0.80 27.10
C GLY A 270 13.90 -1.68 26.08
N TYR A 271 12.98 -1.08 25.32
CA TYR A 271 12.18 -1.80 24.33
C TYR A 271 12.87 -1.82 22.96
N GLN A 272 12.78 -2.95 22.25
CA GLN A 272 13.28 -3.08 20.88
C GLN A 272 12.29 -3.82 19.99
N LEU A 273 12.30 -3.51 18.70
CA LEU A 273 11.59 -4.29 17.69
C LEU A 273 12.47 -5.47 17.25
N VAL A 274 11.91 -6.68 17.35
CA VAL A 274 12.48 -7.91 16.79
C VAL A 274 11.48 -8.60 15.88
N PHE A 275 11.96 -9.48 15.01
CA PHE A 275 11.11 -10.32 14.19
C PHE A 275 11.03 -11.72 14.81
N LYS A 276 9.81 -12.23 15.00
CA LYS A 276 9.55 -13.55 15.57
C LYS A 276 8.52 -14.33 14.75
N PRO A 277 8.56 -15.68 14.77
CA PRO A 277 7.53 -16.48 14.14
C PRO A 277 6.15 -16.24 14.77
N TYR A 278 5.24 -15.64 13.99
CA TYR A 278 3.80 -15.60 14.27
C TYR A 278 3.15 -16.82 13.64
N LYS A 279 2.51 -17.65 14.46
CA LYS A 279 1.85 -18.88 14.00
C LYS A 279 0.51 -18.53 13.36
N LEU A 280 0.30 -19.02 12.15
CA LEU A 280 -0.98 -18.91 11.46
C LEU A 280 -1.90 -20.08 11.87
N PRO A 281 -3.23 -19.91 11.76
CA PRO A 281 -4.17 -21.01 11.95
C PRO A 281 -3.83 -22.24 11.10
N THR A 282 -4.12 -23.44 11.61
CA THR A 282 -3.78 -24.72 10.95
C THR A 282 -4.42 -24.85 9.56
N ASP A 283 -5.59 -24.25 9.38
CA ASP A 283 -6.39 -24.19 8.16
C ASP A 283 -6.16 -22.89 7.36
N PHE A 284 -5.17 -22.07 7.72
CA PHE A 284 -4.86 -20.84 7.01
C PHE A 284 -4.63 -21.08 5.52
N ASN A 285 -5.36 -20.34 4.71
CA ASN A 285 -5.28 -20.38 3.26
C ASN A 285 -5.01 -18.98 2.74
N LEU A 286 -3.84 -18.81 2.10
CA LEU A 286 -3.45 -17.51 1.55
C LEU A 286 -4.44 -16.97 0.50
N LYS A 287 -5.33 -17.79 -0.09
CA LYS A 287 -6.39 -17.31 -1.02
C LYS A 287 -7.55 -16.62 -0.31
N GLU A 288 -7.80 -16.98 0.94
CA GLU A 288 -8.97 -16.50 1.68
C GLU A 288 -8.70 -15.09 2.19
N HIS A 289 -9.27 -14.11 1.47
CA HIS A 289 -9.00 -12.69 1.67
C HIS A 289 -9.24 -12.26 3.11
N GLU A 290 -10.42 -12.54 3.67
CA GLU A 290 -10.79 -12.11 5.03
C GLU A 290 -9.87 -12.69 6.12
N ILE A 291 -9.56 -13.99 6.05
CA ILE A 291 -8.65 -14.63 7.01
C ILE A 291 -7.26 -14.01 6.90
N ARG A 292 -6.77 -13.81 5.67
CA ARG A 292 -5.45 -13.19 5.44
C ARG A 292 -5.38 -11.77 5.97
N VAL A 293 -6.42 -10.96 5.73
CA VAL A 293 -6.51 -9.58 6.25
C VAL A 293 -6.42 -9.59 7.77
N ASN A 294 -7.23 -10.42 8.43
CA ASN A 294 -7.27 -10.48 9.89
C ASN A 294 -5.94 -10.95 10.50
N GLU A 295 -5.39 -12.06 10.02
CA GLU A 295 -4.16 -12.63 10.59
C GLU A 295 -2.94 -11.72 10.35
N PHE A 296 -2.82 -11.14 9.16
CA PHE A 296 -1.70 -10.24 8.88
C PHE A 296 -1.87 -8.86 9.53
N ALA A 297 -3.10 -8.38 9.75
CA ALA A 297 -3.34 -7.21 10.57
C ALA A 297 -2.87 -7.44 12.01
N CYS A 298 -3.20 -8.57 12.61
CA CYS A 298 -2.69 -8.96 13.94
C CYS A 298 -1.16 -9.04 13.96
N ALA A 299 -0.56 -9.71 12.98
CA ALA A 299 0.87 -9.96 12.92
C ALA A 299 1.70 -8.69 12.68
N PHE A 300 1.26 -7.78 11.81
CA PHE A 300 2.09 -6.66 11.35
C PHE A 300 1.62 -5.28 11.80
N ILE A 301 0.34 -5.09 12.08
CA ILE A 301 -0.22 -3.78 12.47
C ILE A 301 -0.39 -3.75 13.98
N ILE A 302 -1.28 -4.59 14.52
CA ILE A 302 -1.66 -4.54 15.94
C ILE A 302 -0.46 -4.82 16.85
N SER A 303 0.43 -5.73 16.45
CA SER A 303 1.66 -6.10 17.17
C SER A 303 2.59 -4.93 17.48
N VAL A 304 2.52 -3.84 16.71
CA VAL A 304 3.36 -2.64 16.89
C VAL A 304 2.56 -1.36 17.08
N THR A 305 1.22 -1.41 17.03
CA THR A 305 0.35 -0.23 17.18
C THR A 305 -0.57 -0.32 18.41
N SER A 306 -0.36 -1.30 19.29
CA SER A 306 -1.17 -1.48 20.51
C SER A 306 -1.18 -0.24 21.43
N LYS A 307 -0.10 0.54 21.40
CA LYS A 307 0.07 1.83 22.09
C LYS A 307 1.09 2.69 21.37
N ILE A 308 1.03 4.00 21.57
CA ILE A 308 1.92 4.98 20.94
C ILE A 308 3.40 4.64 21.18
N SER A 309 3.76 4.21 22.39
CA SER A 309 5.14 3.88 22.73
C SER A 309 5.69 2.68 21.94
N ASP A 310 4.85 1.69 21.63
CA ASP A 310 5.26 0.54 20.82
C ASP A 310 5.48 0.96 19.36
N TYR A 311 4.61 1.84 18.88
CA TYR A 311 4.72 2.39 17.54
C TYR A 311 5.97 3.28 17.40
N GLN A 312 6.31 4.07 18.42
CA GLN A 312 7.57 4.82 18.46
C GLN A 312 8.79 3.90 18.31
N VAL A 313 8.83 2.75 19.02
CA VAL A 313 9.93 1.77 18.87
C VAL A 313 10.00 1.21 17.45
N ALA A 314 8.85 1.00 16.80
CA ALA A 314 8.80 0.57 15.40
C ALA A 314 9.31 1.62 14.42
N VAL A 315 8.96 2.89 14.64
CA VAL A 315 9.49 4.02 13.86
C VAL A 315 11.00 4.13 14.03
N ASP A 316 11.50 4.09 15.28
CA ASP A 316 12.93 4.14 15.58
C ASP A 316 13.70 3.01 14.89
N TYR A 317 13.14 1.81 14.87
CA TYR A 317 13.72 0.67 14.15
C TYR A 317 13.86 0.96 12.65
N VAL A 318 12.78 1.42 12.02
CA VAL A 318 12.74 1.68 10.57
C VAL A 318 13.68 2.82 10.19
N VAL A 319 13.68 3.91 10.95
CA VAL A 319 14.58 5.06 10.73
C VAL A 319 16.03 4.67 10.96
N LYS A 320 16.36 3.96 12.04
CA LYS A 320 17.72 3.51 12.31
C LYS A 320 18.25 2.55 11.23
N ARG A 321 17.38 1.67 10.72
CA ARG A 321 17.77 0.64 9.74
C ARG A 321 17.89 1.17 8.31
N PHE A 322 17.04 2.13 7.93
CA PHE A 322 16.89 2.54 6.52
C PHE A 322 16.99 4.05 6.28
N GLY A 323 16.97 4.86 7.33
CA GLY A 323 17.13 6.31 7.29
C GLY A 323 18.58 6.75 7.09
N GLU A 324 18.79 8.06 7.22
CA GLU A 324 20.11 8.67 7.14
C GLU A 324 20.91 8.43 8.43
N LYS A 325 22.24 8.49 8.35
CA LYS A 325 23.10 8.23 9.50
C LYS A 325 22.87 9.30 10.58
N GLY A 326 22.43 8.88 11.76
CA GLY A 326 22.12 9.77 12.89
C GLY A 326 20.72 10.37 12.85
N GLU A 327 19.87 9.92 11.91
CA GLU A 327 18.46 10.28 11.88
C GLU A 327 17.71 9.65 13.06
N HIS A 328 16.83 10.46 13.67
CA HIS A 328 15.90 10.06 14.72
C HIS A 328 14.55 10.68 14.39
N ALA A 329 13.47 9.94 14.66
CA ALA A 329 12.11 10.45 14.49
C ALA A 329 11.40 10.42 15.84
N VAL A 330 10.70 11.51 16.15
CA VAL A 330 9.84 11.60 17.33
C VAL A 330 8.42 11.66 16.82
N VAL A 331 7.63 10.65 17.17
CA VAL A 331 6.20 10.61 16.85
C VAL A 331 5.49 11.52 17.85
N THR A 332 4.96 12.64 17.36
CA THR A 332 4.18 13.59 18.15
C THR A 332 2.72 13.48 17.75
N PHE A 333 1.88 13.00 18.67
CA PHE A 333 0.42 13.02 18.53
C PHE A 333 -0.18 14.18 19.33
#